data_AF-A0A9W7L8S9-F1
#
_entry.id   AF-A0A9W7L8S9-F1
#
_cell.length_a   1.000
_cell.length_b   1.000
_cell.length_c   1.000
_cell.angle_alpha   90.00
_cell.angle_beta   90.00
_cell.angle_gamma   90.00
#
_symmetry.space_group_name_H-M   'P 1'
#
loop_
_entity.id
_entity.type
_entity.pdbx_description
1 polymer ?
#
loop_
_entity_poly.entity_id
_entity_poly.type
_entity_poly.pdbx_seq_one_letter_code
_entity_poly.pdbx_strand_id
1 'polypeptide(L)'
;MEEHGVKVGREVAERIGKGMGKGEGKIKGWYGGKVKDVYGLGTVGWGEIGVKIRRARDFRKLWSSGGGGEAVKRGIMERWGREAVEWLKEKEGEDVGGYGAELVGGLGEGVELLKTLNDSSSLSTATSILLRRFPSSWSLILSTSISSPLPYTPTGSTLHYLVSGYKELRNPCEEMNITEAVETMKGDAIWSGMVEDREMGRKAVGTAGIEMAREGRWEEVSRLLRVVEVDTGAEGKLFRIACEVGDRSASSSLKAIVTSRRGMSEVEKMYHAWAGCKGGSEWQNMLAEVEEVIRTAKGKGIQLEANFLDAVIDTFARGNQWEWCEMIYEEWLAHGHSLSSSNCVSMVRLLALNGQASSATRIVSSSLSYHSLTVQDSATEGYLNFARSTYFGTITAAHRAGLTALADLLYMQAVSEGVMEWAVKENTDHQVTLDLHGTNVAVAVAGVRVGLRETFRTLPESGMPNIMIVTGRGLNSKTKFKPVLRGEVQDLLINEFYPPITSSTVRNNLGALALDGGDVKGWIEWERKVKGRLFRNIAGVLKGVEGRIAGAIEKGSGRRNGKEGGK
;
A
#
# COMPACT_ATOMS: atom_id res chain seq x y z
N MET A 1 46.43 1.82 -14.17
CA MET A 1 45.09 1.44 -13.66
C MET A 1 44.90 -0.08 -13.58
N GLU A 2 45.47 -0.88 -14.49
CA GLU A 2 45.40 -2.35 -14.44
C GLU A 2 46.00 -2.99 -13.18
N GLU A 3 47.17 -2.53 -12.71
CA GLU A 3 47.78 -3.04 -11.47
C GLU A 3 46.91 -2.82 -10.22
N HIS A 4 46.11 -1.75 -10.21
CA HIS A 4 45.25 -1.43 -9.07
C HIS A 4 44.04 -2.37 -9.01
N GLY A 5 43.46 -2.72 -10.16
CA GLY A 5 42.36 -3.69 -10.24
C GLY A 5 42.79 -5.11 -9.86
N VAL A 6 43.99 -5.53 -10.29
CA VAL A 6 44.56 -6.84 -9.93
C VAL A 6 44.87 -6.92 -8.44
N LYS A 7 45.35 -5.83 -7.84
CA LYS A 7 45.63 -5.76 -6.40
C LYS A 7 44.35 -5.85 -5.55
N VAL A 8 43.30 -5.12 -5.94
CA VAL A 8 42.00 -5.14 -5.24
C VAL A 8 41.32 -6.51 -5.38
N GLY A 9 41.37 -7.12 -6.57
CA GLY A 9 40.84 -8.47 -6.78
C GLY A 9 41.55 -9.54 -5.94
N ARG A 10 42.88 -9.41 -5.79
CA ARG A 10 43.69 -10.33 -4.96
C ARG A 10 43.40 -10.16 -3.46
N GLU A 11 43.23 -8.93 -2.96
CA GLU A 11 42.85 -8.67 -1.56
C GLU A 11 41.45 -9.17 -1.21
N VAL A 12 40.48 -9.06 -2.13
CA VAL A 12 39.12 -9.57 -1.92
C VAL A 12 39.13 -11.10 -1.89
N ALA A 13 39.87 -11.74 -2.79
CA ALA A 13 40.01 -13.21 -2.81
C ALA A 13 40.74 -13.75 -1.56
N GLU A 14 41.78 -13.07 -1.05
CA GLU A 14 42.44 -13.44 0.19
C GLU A 14 41.55 -13.26 1.43
N ARG A 15 40.70 -12.22 1.47
CA ARG A 15 39.73 -12.03 2.57
C ARG A 15 38.66 -13.10 2.58
N ILE A 16 38.18 -13.52 1.42
CA ILE A 16 37.23 -14.64 1.29
C ILE A 16 37.89 -15.96 1.72
N GLY A 17 39.14 -16.20 1.31
CA GLY A 17 39.90 -17.39 1.71
C GLY A 17 40.21 -17.48 3.20
N LYS A 18 40.42 -16.34 3.90
CA LYS A 18 40.67 -16.29 5.34
C LYS A 18 39.41 -16.47 6.20
N GLY A 19 38.21 -16.28 5.63
CA GLY A 19 36.92 -16.48 6.31
C GLY A 19 36.44 -17.93 6.35
N MET A 20 37.09 -18.84 5.63
CA MET A 20 36.73 -20.26 5.61
C MET A 20 37.62 -21.02 6.61
N GLY A 21 36.99 -21.58 7.65
CA GLY A 21 37.68 -22.32 8.70
C GLY A 21 38.50 -23.51 8.16
N LYS A 22 39.59 -23.85 8.86
CA LYS A 22 40.48 -24.97 8.52
C LYS A 22 39.71 -26.29 8.55
N GLY A 23 39.16 -26.69 7.41
CA GLY A 23 38.42 -27.94 7.26
C GLY A 23 37.91 -28.24 5.84
N GLU A 24 37.81 -27.24 4.96
CA GLU A 24 37.19 -27.45 3.65
C GLU A 24 38.17 -27.24 2.48
N GLY A 25 38.05 -28.11 1.46
CA GLY A 25 39.08 -28.45 0.49
C GLY A 25 39.58 -27.32 -0.43
N LYS A 26 40.81 -27.51 -0.93
CA LYS A 26 41.48 -26.63 -1.90
C LYS A 26 40.74 -26.59 -3.24
N ILE A 27 40.34 -25.39 -3.68
CA ILE A 27 39.96 -25.13 -5.07
C ILE A 27 41.22 -24.67 -5.82
N LYS A 28 41.67 -25.44 -6.81
CA LYS A 28 42.71 -25.03 -7.78
C LYS A 28 42.03 -24.49 -9.04
N GLY A 29 42.13 -23.19 -9.28
CA GLY A 29 41.75 -22.57 -10.56
C GLY A 29 42.94 -22.52 -11.52
N TRP A 30 42.73 -22.94 -12.78
CA TRP A 30 43.69 -22.81 -13.88
C TRP A 30 43.37 -21.53 -14.67
N TYR A 31 44.39 -20.74 -15.01
CA TYR A 31 44.25 -19.56 -15.87
C TYR A 31 44.94 -19.83 -17.21
N GLY A 32 44.17 -19.79 -18.30
CA GLY A 32 44.72 -19.88 -19.65
C GLY A 32 43.67 -19.60 -20.71
N GLY A 33 43.78 -18.44 -21.37
CA GLY A 33 43.00 -18.11 -22.57
C GLY A 33 43.06 -16.62 -22.90
N LYS A 34 43.79 -16.27 -23.96
CA LYS A 34 43.94 -14.90 -24.49
C LYS A 34 42.61 -14.36 -25.03
N VAL A 35 42.21 -13.16 -24.62
CA VAL A 35 41.13 -12.40 -25.25
C VAL A 35 41.73 -11.58 -26.39
N LYS A 36 41.31 -11.87 -27.62
CA LYS A 36 41.46 -10.97 -28.76
C LYS A 36 40.17 -10.15 -28.89
N ASP A 37 40.38 -8.87 -29.08
CA ASP A 37 39.45 -7.82 -29.51
C ASP A 37 38.45 -7.26 -28.46
N VAL A 38 38.56 -5.94 -28.31
CA VAL A 38 37.74 -5.04 -27.49
C VAL A 38 37.10 -4.04 -28.44
N TYR A 39 35.78 -3.84 -28.32
CA TYR A 39 35.14 -2.57 -28.66
C TYR A 39 34.25 -2.15 -27.49
N GLY A 40 34.45 -0.92 -27.02
CA GLY A 40 33.90 -0.43 -25.76
C GLY A 40 32.64 0.41 -25.90
N LEU A 41 31.84 0.43 -24.84
CA LEU A 41 31.25 1.63 -24.24
C LEU A 41 30.58 1.27 -22.89
N GLY A 42 31.08 1.90 -21.82
CA GLY A 42 30.36 2.27 -20.59
C GLY A 42 29.59 1.20 -19.81
N THR A 43 30.26 0.51 -18.88
CA THR A 43 29.82 0.27 -17.49
C THR A 43 30.94 -0.47 -16.74
N VAL A 44 31.25 -0.02 -15.52
CA VAL A 44 32.31 -0.62 -14.68
C VAL A 44 31.88 -2.03 -14.26
N GLY A 45 32.73 -3.01 -14.56
CA GLY A 45 32.37 -4.40 -14.80
C GLY A 45 32.06 -5.27 -13.58
N TRP A 46 31.19 -6.25 -13.82
CA TRP A 46 31.17 -7.52 -13.10
C TRP A 46 32.08 -8.50 -13.83
N GLY A 47 33.09 -9.06 -13.16
CA GLY A 47 33.94 -10.08 -13.74
C GLY A 47 33.24 -11.44 -13.76
N GLU A 48 33.20 -12.10 -14.92
CA GLU A 48 32.73 -13.48 -15.06
C GLU A 48 33.69 -14.46 -14.38
N ILE A 49 33.17 -15.29 -13.47
CA ILE A 49 33.85 -16.50 -13.00
C ILE A 49 33.10 -17.68 -13.62
N GLY A 50 33.71 -18.34 -14.59
CA GLY A 50 33.16 -19.56 -15.20
C GLY A 50 33.38 -20.77 -14.30
N VAL A 51 32.29 -21.43 -13.87
CA VAL A 51 32.34 -22.76 -13.23
C VAL A 51 31.55 -23.74 -14.09
N LYS A 52 32.21 -24.80 -14.57
CA LYS A 52 31.58 -25.83 -15.41
C LYS A 52 31.12 -27.00 -14.52
N ILE A 53 29.81 -27.15 -14.33
CA ILE A 53 29.21 -28.22 -13.50
C ILE A 53 28.65 -29.29 -14.43
N ARG A 54 29.11 -30.54 -14.32
CA ARG A 54 28.77 -31.64 -15.25
C ARG A 54 27.72 -32.62 -14.74
N ARG A 55 27.30 -32.56 -13.47
CA ARG A 55 26.32 -33.49 -12.87
C ARG A 55 25.45 -32.79 -11.83
N ALA A 56 24.16 -33.15 -11.74
CA ALA A 56 23.19 -32.57 -10.80
C ALA A 56 23.59 -32.69 -9.32
N ARG A 57 24.30 -33.77 -8.97
CA ARG A 57 24.87 -33.99 -7.63
C ARG A 57 25.88 -32.92 -7.20
N ASP A 58 26.70 -32.44 -8.14
CA ASP A 58 27.76 -31.48 -7.87
C ASP A 58 27.17 -30.07 -7.68
N PHE A 59 26.06 -29.79 -8.35
CA PHE A 59 25.25 -28.58 -8.16
C PHE A 59 24.62 -28.52 -6.75
N ARG A 60 24.06 -29.64 -6.29
CA ARG A 60 23.42 -29.74 -4.96
C ARG A 60 24.41 -29.47 -3.82
N LYS A 61 25.68 -29.86 -3.98
CA LYS A 61 26.78 -29.54 -3.06
C LYS A 61 27.19 -28.06 -3.10
N LEU A 62 27.25 -27.46 -4.28
CA LEU A 62 27.57 -26.04 -4.44
C LEU A 62 26.48 -25.13 -3.86
N TRP A 63 25.23 -25.57 -3.91
CA TRP A 63 24.07 -24.86 -3.35
C TRP A 63 24.08 -24.82 -1.82
N SER A 64 24.47 -25.94 -1.20
CA SER A 64 24.46 -26.12 0.26
C SER A 64 25.68 -25.52 0.95
N SER A 65 26.77 -25.20 0.24
CA SER A 65 27.99 -24.60 0.82
C SER A 65 27.96 -23.07 0.98
N GLY A 66 26.79 -22.42 0.96
CA GLY A 66 26.57 -21.06 1.50
C GLY A 66 27.29 -19.85 0.87
N GLY A 67 28.16 -20.03 -0.13
CA GLY A 67 29.15 -19.01 -0.55
C GLY A 67 28.77 -18.01 -1.65
N GLY A 68 27.53 -17.97 -2.13
CA GLY A 68 27.12 -17.07 -3.23
C GLY A 68 25.87 -16.27 -2.89
N GLY A 69 25.95 -14.94 -2.98
CA GLY A 69 24.80 -14.06 -2.84
C GLY A 69 23.68 -14.43 -3.82
N GLU A 70 22.43 -14.22 -3.40
CA GLU A 70 21.21 -14.69 -4.07
C GLU A 70 21.13 -14.31 -5.56
N ALA A 71 21.69 -13.16 -5.94
CA ALA A 71 21.76 -12.70 -7.33
C ALA A 71 22.64 -13.60 -8.23
N VAL A 72 23.77 -14.11 -7.73
CA VAL A 72 24.67 -15.00 -8.50
C VAL A 72 24.01 -16.37 -8.70
N LYS A 73 23.34 -16.86 -7.65
CA LYS A 73 22.53 -18.08 -7.70
C LYS A 73 21.41 -17.96 -8.74
N ARG A 74 20.73 -16.81 -8.79
CA ARG A 74 19.68 -16.54 -9.78
C ARG A 74 20.20 -16.51 -11.23
N GLY A 75 21.31 -15.83 -11.47
CA GLY A 75 21.90 -15.75 -12.82
C GLY A 75 22.35 -17.10 -13.39
N ILE A 76 22.92 -17.98 -12.56
CA ILE A 76 23.27 -19.35 -12.97
C ILE A 76 22.02 -20.16 -13.32
N MET A 77 20.94 -20.00 -12.55
CA MET A 77 19.69 -20.74 -12.74
C MET A 77 18.93 -20.32 -14.00
N GLU A 78 18.83 -19.02 -14.28
CA GLU A 78 18.18 -18.52 -15.50
C GLU A 78 18.89 -19.01 -16.76
N ARG A 79 20.22 -19.10 -16.73
CA ARG A 79 21.00 -19.64 -17.85
C ARG A 79 20.73 -21.13 -18.04
N TRP A 80 20.73 -21.91 -16.96
CA TRP A 80 20.50 -23.35 -17.03
C TRP A 80 19.08 -23.69 -17.51
N GLY A 81 18.07 -22.93 -17.07
CA GLY A 81 16.69 -23.07 -17.55
C GLY A 81 16.56 -22.80 -19.04
N ARG A 82 17.23 -21.75 -19.57
CA ARG A 82 17.25 -21.47 -21.02
C ARG A 82 17.95 -22.56 -21.82
N GLU A 83 19.12 -23.02 -21.38
CA GLU A 83 19.88 -24.09 -22.05
C GLU A 83 19.09 -25.42 -22.06
N ALA A 84 18.34 -25.73 -21.00
CA ALA A 84 17.47 -26.90 -20.95
C ALA A 84 16.29 -26.79 -21.94
N VAL A 85 15.67 -25.62 -22.07
CA VAL A 85 14.57 -25.39 -23.02
C VAL A 85 15.06 -25.47 -24.47
N GLU A 86 16.25 -24.92 -24.79
CA GLU A 86 16.81 -25.04 -26.13
C GLU A 86 17.20 -26.47 -26.48
N TRP A 87 17.78 -27.22 -25.54
CA TRP A 87 18.08 -28.63 -25.74
C TRP A 87 16.81 -29.47 -25.97
N LEU A 88 15.72 -29.18 -25.24
CA LEU A 88 14.43 -29.85 -25.46
C LEU A 88 13.84 -29.57 -26.85
N LYS A 89 13.99 -28.34 -27.34
CA LYS A 89 13.60 -27.98 -28.71
C LYS A 89 14.48 -28.67 -29.75
N GLU A 90 15.79 -28.78 -29.51
CA GLU A 90 16.73 -29.46 -30.40
C GLU A 90 16.46 -30.98 -30.48
N LYS A 91 15.89 -31.56 -29.43
CA LYS A 91 15.52 -32.99 -29.36
C LYS A 91 14.07 -33.29 -29.72
N GLU A 92 13.36 -32.30 -30.24
CA GLU A 92 12.00 -32.44 -30.72
C GLU A 92 11.96 -33.31 -32.01
N GLY A 93 11.69 -34.60 -31.83
CA GLY A 93 11.51 -35.56 -32.93
C GLY A 93 12.41 -36.80 -32.88
N GLU A 94 13.39 -36.87 -31.97
CA GLU A 94 14.24 -38.05 -31.79
C GLU A 94 13.64 -39.03 -30.76
N ASP A 95 13.82 -40.35 -30.95
CA ASP A 95 13.40 -41.38 -30.00
C ASP A 95 14.49 -41.62 -28.95
N VAL A 96 14.27 -41.14 -27.73
CA VAL A 96 15.26 -41.13 -26.65
C VAL A 96 14.97 -42.27 -25.67
N GLY A 97 15.09 -43.51 -26.15
CA GLY A 97 14.89 -44.70 -25.33
C GLY A 97 15.90 -44.82 -24.19
N GLY A 98 15.42 -44.98 -22.95
CA GLY A 98 16.21 -45.35 -21.77
C GLY A 98 16.54 -44.23 -20.77
N TYR A 99 16.48 -42.95 -21.17
CA TYR A 99 16.77 -41.81 -20.28
C TYR A 99 15.55 -41.22 -19.56
N GLY A 100 14.34 -41.73 -19.85
CA GLY A 100 13.07 -41.08 -19.46
C GLY A 100 12.86 -40.87 -17.96
N ALA A 101 13.27 -41.78 -17.08
CA ALA A 101 12.97 -41.68 -15.65
C ALA A 101 13.84 -40.64 -14.91
N GLU A 102 15.16 -40.61 -15.17
CA GLU A 102 16.05 -39.58 -14.60
C GLU A 102 15.80 -38.20 -15.21
N LEU A 103 15.42 -38.15 -16.50
CA LEU A 103 15.08 -36.91 -17.19
C LEU A 103 13.77 -36.30 -16.66
N VAL A 104 12.73 -37.12 -16.43
CA VAL A 104 11.46 -36.68 -15.82
C VAL A 104 11.66 -36.21 -14.38
N GLY A 105 12.53 -36.87 -13.61
CA GLY A 105 12.93 -36.40 -12.28
C GLY A 105 13.64 -35.05 -12.29
N GLY A 106 14.62 -34.87 -13.19
CA GLY A 106 15.33 -33.60 -13.35
C GLY A 106 14.46 -32.47 -13.90
N LEU A 107 13.49 -32.79 -14.76
CA LEU A 107 12.51 -31.84 -15.32
C LEU A 107 11.45 -31.44 -14.30
N GLY A 108 11.02 -32.34 -13.41
CA GLY A 108 10.16 -32.00 -12.28
C GLY A 108 10.82 -30.98 -11.33
N GLU A 109 12.10 -31.17 -11.04
CA GLU A 109 12.90 -30.19 -10.28
C GLU A 109 13.06 -28.86 -11.05
N GLY A 110 13.23 -28.90 -12.38
CA GLY A 110 13.32 -27.71 -13.23
C GLY A 110 12.02 -26.91 -13.37
N VAL A 111 10.87 -27.58 -13.41
CA VAL A 111 9.54 -26.93 -13.46
C VAL A 111 9.21 -26.26 -12.14
N GLU A 112 9.51 -26.89 -11.00
CA GLU A 112 9.41 -26.21 -9.69
C GLU A 112 10.33 -24.99 -9.58
N LEU A 113 11.49 -25.07 -10.22
CA LEU A 113 12.44 -23.97 -10.25
C LEU A 113 11.97 -22.79 -11.12
N LEU A 114 11.34 -23.06 -12.27
CA LEU A 114 10.76 -22.04 -13.14
C LEU A 114 9.56 -21.35 -12.48
N LYS A 115 8.78 -22.09 -11.66
CA LYS A 115 7.71 -21.50 -10.83
C LYS A 115 8.25 -20.49 -9.81
N THR A 116 9.41 -20.77 -9.21
CA THR A 116 10.03 -19.86 -8.24
C THR A 116 10.63 -18.60 -8.89
N LEU A 117 10.96 -18.65 -10.19
CA LEU A 117 11.48 -17.51 -10.96
C LEU A 117 10.40 -16.67 -11.67
N ASN A 118 9.14 -17.11 -11.67
CA ASN A 118 7.97 -16.43 -12.22
C ASN A 118 8.07 -16.07 -13.73
N ASP A 119 8.81 -16.85 -14.53
CA ASP A 119 8.84 -16.72 -16.00
C ASP A 119 7.74 -17.58 -16.63
N SER A 120 6.59 -16.97 -16.84
CA SER A 120 5.36 -17.63 -17.32
C SER A 120 5.46 -18.17 -18.75
N SER A 121 6.32 -17.58 -19.60
CA SER A 121 6.44 -17.93 -21.01
C SER A 121 7.21 -19.24 -21.23
N SER A 122 8.32 -19.39 -20.50
CA SER A 122 9.14 -20.59 -20.49
C SER A 122 8.43 -21.76 -19.82
N LEU A 123 7.67 -21.49 -18.75
CA LEU A 123 6.86 -22.48 -18.04
C LEU A 123 5.73 -23.04 -18.94
N SER A 124 5.02 -22.17 -19.67
CA SER A 124 3.94 -22.56 -20.57
C SER A 124 4.45 -23.44 -21.73
N THR A 125 5.59 -23.07 -22.32
CA THR A 125 6.22 -23.81 -23.42
C THR A 125 6.71 -25.19 -22.97
N ALA A 126 7.40 -25.28 -21.83
CA ALA A 126 7.86 -26.55 -21.29
C ALA A 126 6.70 -27.48 -20.91
N THR A 127 5.63 -26.91 -20.34
CA THR A 127 4.44 -27.68 -19.93
C THR A 127 3.69 -28.24 -21.14
N SER A 128 3.54 -27.47 -22.23
CA SER A 128 2.83 -27.96 -23.42
C SER A 128 3.59 -29.07 -24.15
N ILE A 129 4.92 -28.99 -24.23
CA ILE A 129 5.78 -30.02 -24.84
C ILE A 129 5.70 -31.33 -24.03
N LEU A 130 5.71 -31.24 -22.70
CA LEU A 130 5.59 -32.40 -21.82
C LEU A 130 4.21 -33.07 -21.90
N LEU A 131 3.14 -32.27 -21.93
CA LEU A 131 1.76 -32.77 -22.04
C LEU A 131 1.49 -33.49 -23.38
N ARG A 132 2.09 -33.02 -24.47
CA ARG A 132 1.98 -33.70 -25.78
C ARG A 132 2.70 -35.04 -25.83
N ARG A 133 3.81 -35.18 -25.09
CA ARG A 133 4.72 -36.33 -25.25
C ARG A 133 4.48 -37.45 -24.26
N PHE A 134 3.90 -37.18 -23.09
CA PHE A 134 3.65 -38.21 -22.06
C PHE A 134 2.23 -38.15 -21.48
N PRO A 135 1.18 -38.47 -22.28
CA PRO A 135 -0.21 -38.35 -21.85
C PRO A 135 -0.59 -39.31 -20.70
N SER A 136 0.12 -40.43 -20.56
CA SER A 136 -0.12 -41.45 -19.53
C SER A 136 0.59 -41.17 -18.20
N SER A 137 1.42 -40.13 -18.11
CA SER A 137 2.18 -39.78 -16.90
C SER A 137 1.44 -38.81 -15.94
N TRP A 138 0.17 -38.50 -16.24
CA TRP A 138 -0.72 -37.64 -15.44
C TRP A 138 -0.77 -38.03 -13.95
N SER A 139 -0.82 -39.34 -13.66
CA SER A 139 -0.88 -39.84 -12.28
C SER A 139 0.43 -39.63 -11.52
N LEU A 140 1.57 -39.67 -12.21
CA LEU A 140 2.89 -39.49 -11.60
C LEU A 140 3.10 -38.02 -11.20
N ILE A 141 2.77 -37.08 -12.09
CA ILE A 141 2.89 -35.63 -11.85
C ILE A 141 1.98 -35.18 -10.70
N LEU A 142 0.73 -35.65 -10.67
CA LEU A 142 -0.20 -35.40 -9.57
C LEU A 142 0.27 -36.05 -8.25
N SER A 143 0.75 -37.30 -8.28
CA SER A 143 1.21 -37.99 -7.06
C SER A 143 2.44 -37.33 -6.43
N THR A 144 3.38 -36.81 -7.24
CA THR A 144 4.57 -36.09 -6.74
C THR A 144 4.26 -34.69 -6.21
N SER A 145 3.18 -34.05 -6.69
CA SER A 145 2.73 -32.74 -6.21
C SER A 145 1.92 -32.84 -4.91
N ILE A 146 1.27 -33.97 -4.65
CA ILE A 146 0.43 -34.21 -3.47
C ILE A 146 1.22 -34.77 -2.27
N SER A 147 2.40 -35.37 -2.49
CA SER A 147 3.17 -36.08 -1.44
C SER A 147 4.45 -35.36 -0.96
N SER A 148 4.66 -34.11 -1.33
CA SER A 148 5.78 -33.29 -0.80
C SER A 148 5.41 -32.64 0.54
N PRO A 149 6.22 -32.77 1.61
CA PRO A 149 5.94 -32.19 2.93
C PRO A 149 6.39 -30.72 3.03
N LEU A 150 6.10 -29.89 2.02
CA LEU A 150 6.38 -28.45 2.05
C LEU A 150 5.11 -27.62 1.79
N PRO A 151 4.93 -26.47 2.47
CA PRO A 151 3.71 -25.70 2.42
C PRO A 151 3.77 -24.74 1.23
N TYR A 152 3.39 -25.18 0.03
CA TYR A 152 3.11 -24.24 -1.07
C TYR A 152 1.81 -24.59 -1.76
N THR A 153 0.88 -23.64 -1.69
CA THR A 153 -0.41 -23.66 -2.36
C THR A 153 -0.21 -23.47 -3.87
N PRO A 154 -0.87 -24.26 -4.74
CA PRO A 154 -0.87 -24.00 -6.17
C PRO A 154 -1.53 -22.64 -6.46
N THR A 155 -0.89 -21.81 -7.28
CA THR A 155 -1.46 -20.53 -7.73
C THR A 155 -2.61 -20.74 -8.72
N GLY A 156 -3.56 -19.80 -8.76
CA GLY A 156 -4.78 -19.89 -9.59
C GLY A 156 -4.57 -20.09 -11.10
N SER A 157 -3.37 -19.81 -11.61
CA SER A 157 -2.96 -20.13 -12.98
C SER A 157 -2.90 -21.64 -13.24
N THR A 158 -2.55 -22.46 -12.24
CA THR A 158 -2.53 -23.93 -12.35
C THR A 158 -3.94 -24.50 -12.57
N LEU A 159 -4.96 -23.91 -11.92
CA LEU A 159 -6.36 -24.29 -12.10
C LEU A 159 -6.92 -23.85 -13.46
N HIS A 160 -6.53 -22.66 -13.94
CA HIS A 160 -6.91 -22.20 -15.28
C HIS A 160 -6.43 -23.17 -16.37
N TYR A 161 -5.20 -23.70 -16.24
CA TYR A 161 -4.66 -24.71 -17.17
C TYR A 161 -5.33 -26.08 -17.00
N LEU A 162 -5.76 -26.46 -15.80
CA LEU A 162 -6.50 -27.70 -15.57
C LEU A 162 -7.91 -27.66 -16.21
N VAL A 163 -8.63 -26.55 -16.07
CA VAL A 163 -9.97 -26.38 -16.67
C VAL A 163 -9.89 -26.20 -18.19
N SER A 164 -8.89 -25.47 -18.68
CA SER A 164 -8.68 -25.29 -20.13
C SER A 164 -8.18 -26.58 -20.80
N GLY A 165 -7.28 -27.33 -20.16
CA GLY A 165 -6.81 -28.62 -20.66
C GLY A 165 -7.88 -29.70 -20.65
N TYR A 166 -8.81 -29.68 -19.68
CA TYR A 166 -9.96 -30.58 -19.67
C TYR A 166 -10.95 -30.29 -20.81
N LYS A 167 -11.10 -29.01 -21.21
CA LYS A 167 -11.87 -28.61 -22.40
C LYS A 167 -11.25 -29.10 -23.72
N GLU A 168 -9.92 -29.14 -23.82
CA GLU A 168 -9.23 -29.58 -25.04
C GLU A 168 -9.20 -31.12 -25.21
N LEU A 169 -9.39 -31.88 -24.14
CA LEU A 169 -9.31 -33.35 -24.15
C LEU A 169 -10.61 -34.07 -24.50
N ARG A 170 -11.75 -33.37 -24.61
CA ARG A 170 -13.04 -33.95 -25.04
C ARG A 170 -13.48 -33.33 -26.37
N ASN A 171 -14.03 -34.16 -27.25
CA ASN A 171 -14.37 -33.87 -28.65
C ASN A 171 -14.80 -32.40 -28.93
N PRO A 172 -14.25 -31.74 -29.97
CA PRO A 172 -14.49 -30.33 -30.28
C PRO A 172 -15.89 -29.99 -30.85
N CYS A 173 -16.90 -30.86 -30.65
CA CYS A 173 -18.25 -30.69 -31.21
C CYS A 173 -19.38 -30.53 -30.19
N GLU A 174 -19.09 -30.52 -28.88
CA GLU A 174 -20.10 -30.26 -27.84
C GLU A 174 -19.64 -29.09 -26.96
N GLU A 175 -20.29 -27.93 -27.11
CA GLU A 175 -20.14 -26.81 -26.17
C GLU A 175 -20.83 -27.18 -24.85
N MET A 176 -20.12 -27.88 -23.97
CA MET A 176 -20.60 -28.16 -22.62
C MET A 176 -20.54 -26.85 -21.80
N ASN A 177 -21.69 -26.36 -21.34
CA ASN A 177 -21.77 -25.16 -20.50
C ASN A 177 -21.07 -25.45 -19.15
N ILE A 178 -20.35 -24.48 -18.57
CA ILE A 178 -19.69 -24.62 -17.26
C ILE A 178 -20.69 -25.08 -16.16
N THR A 179 -21.97 -24.71 -16.27
CA THR A 179 -23.03 -25.21 -15.39
C THR A 179 -23.19 -26.73 -15.50
N GLU A 180 -23.19 -27.24 -16.72
CA GLU A 180 -23.29 -28.66 -17.05
C GLU A 180 -21.99 -29.38 -16.66
N ALA A 181 -20.83 -28.73 -16.78
CA ALA A 181 -19.57 -29.22 -16.24
C ALA A 181 -19.61 -29.37 -14.71
N VAL A 182 -20.14 -28.38 -13.99
CA VAL A 182 -20.31 -28.41 -12.53
C VAL A 182 -21.34 -29.45 -12.10
N GLU A 183 -22.47 -29.55 -12.81
CA GLU A 183 -23.49 -30.59 -12.59
C GLU A 183 -22.97 -32.00 -12.87
N THR A 184 -22.16 -32.18 -13.92
CA THR A 184 -21.50 -33.45 -14.26
C THR A 184 -20.43 -33.78 -13.23
N MET A 185 -19.67 -32.78 -12.77
CA MET A 185 -18.67 -32.94 -11.71
C MET A 185 -19.30 -33.36 -10.37
N LYS A 186 -20.54 -32.96 -10.03
CA LYS A 186 -21.24 -33.45 -8.83
C LYS A 186 -21.38 -34.98 -8.77
N GLY A 187 -21.35 -35.66 -9.92
CA GLY A 187 -21.38 -37.12 -10.00
C GLY A 187 -20.01 -37.80 -9.90
N ASP A 188 -18.91 -37.04 -10.02
CA ASP A 188 -17.54 -37.55 -10.07
C ASP A 188 -16.83 -37.47 -8.71
N ALA A 189 -16.01 -38.47 -8.42
CA ALA A 189 -15.18 -38.55 -7.20
C ALA A 189 -14.22 -37.36 -7.04
N ILE A 190 -13.94 -36.61 -8.12
CA ILE A 190 -13.09 -35.42 -8.13
C ILE A 190 -13.77 -34.24 -7.43
N TRP A 191 -15.07 -34.04 -7.64
CA TRP A 191 -15.81 -33.00 -6.92
C TRP A 191 -15.98 -33.35 -5.45
N SER A 192 -16.28 -34.62 -5.15
CA SER A 192 -16.28 -35.10 -3.75
C SER A 192 -14.93 -34.88 -3.07
N GLY A 193 -13.81 -35.11 -3.76
CA GLY A 193 -12.46 -34.81 -3.24
C GLY A 193 -12.14 -33.32 -3.09
N MET A 194 -12.60 -32.46 -4.02
CA MET A 194 -12.46 -30.99 -3.90
C MET A 194 -13.42 -30.37 -2.87
N VAL A 195 -14.55 -31.03 -2.59
CA VAL A 195 -15.52 -30.68 -1.54
C VAL A 195 -15.03 -31.16 -0.16
N GLU A 196 -14.31 -32.28 -0.11
CA GLU A 196 -13.60 -32.75 1.09
C GLU A 196 -12.50 -31.75 1.49
N ASP A 197 -11.76 -31.18 0.53
CA ASP A 197 -10.90 -30.01 0.75
C ASP A 197 -11.69 -28.69 0.64
N ARG A 198 -12.59 -28.48 1.63
CA ARG A 198 -13.56 -27.38 1.71
C ARG A 198 -12.97 -25.99 1.42
N GLU A 199 -11.68 -25.75 1.61
CA GLU A 199 -11.06 -24.46 1.33
C GLU A 199 -10.72 -24.27 -0.16
N MET A 200 -10.22 -25.32 -0.83
CA MET A 200 -9.81 -25.24 -2.23
C MET A 200 -11.03 -25.11 -3.15
N GLY A 201 -12.10 -25.88 -2.90
CA GLY A 201 -13.36 -25.79 -3.64
C GLY A 201 -13.99 -24.39 -3.56
N ARG A 202 -13.97 -23.76 -2.37
CA ARG A 202 -14.47 -22.38 -2.17
C ARG A 202 -13.72 -21.36 -3.02
N LYS A 203 -12.38 -21.40 -3.01
CA LYS A 203 -11.54 -20.46 -3.79
C LYS A 203 -11.74 -20.64 -5.30
N ALA A 204 -11.86 -21.88 -5.78
CA ALA A 204 -12.10 -22.16 -7.18
C ALA A 204 -13.46 -21.60 -7.66
N VAL A 205 -14.51 -21.83 -6.88
CA VAL A 205 -15.86 -21.30 -7.15
C VAL A 205 -15.85 -19.77 -7.16
N GLY A 206 -15.22 -19.16 -6.15
CA GLY A 206 -15.13 -17.70 -6.07
C GLY A 206 -14.40 -17.09 -7.27
N THR A 207 -13.32 -17.74 -7.73
CA THR A 207 -12.55 -17.30 -8.90
C THR A 207 -13.36 -17.45 -10.19
N ALA A 208 -14.01 -18.60 -10.38
CA ALA A 208 -14.86 -18.84 -11.54
C ALA A 208 -16.03 -17.85 -11.62
N GLY A 209 -16.67 -17.59 -10.48
CA GLY A 209 -17.73 -16.58 -10.40
C GLY A 209 -17.23 -15.19 -10.81
N ILE A 210 -16.01 -14.81 -10.42
CA ILE A 210 -15.45 -13.48 -10.73
C ILE A 210 -15.25 -13.32 -12.25
N GLU A 211 -14.74 -14.35 -12.92
CA GLU A 211 -14.58 -14.30 -14.38
C GLU A 211 -15.93 -14.27 -15.10
N MET A 212 -16.90 -15.10 -14.68
CA MET A 212 -18.27 -15.05 -15.23
C MET A 212 -18.93 -13.68 -15.03
N ALA A 213 -18.74 -13.07 -13.86
CA ALA A 213 -19.24 -11.74 -13.55
C ALA A 213 -18.66 -10.68 -14.49
N ARG A 214 -17.37 -10.75 -14.81
CA ARG A 214 -16.72 -9.84 -15.78
C ARG A 214 -17.25 -10.02 -17.20
N GLU A 215 -17.67 -11.23 -17.56
CA GLU A 215 -18.34 -11.54 -18.83
C GLU A 215 -19.84 -11.12 -18.83
N GLY A 216 -20.36 -10.60 -17.72
CA GLY A 216 -21.78 -10.24 -17.58
C GLY A 216 -22.73 -11.43 -17.37
N ARG A 217 -22.20 -12.61 -17.05
CA ARG A 217 -22.95 -13.88 -16.93
C ARG A 217 -23.53 -14.08 -15.53
N TRP A 218 -24.37 -13.15 -15.10
CA TRP A 218 -24.84 -13.04 -13.71
C TRP A 218 -25.81 -14.14 -13.27
N GLU A 219 -26.56 -14.73 -14.22
CA GLU A 219 -27.41 -15.88 -13.92
C GLU A 219 -26.58 -17.11 -13.55
N GLU A 220 -25.49 -17.37 -14.27
CA GLU A 220 -24.57 -18.46 -13.95
C GLU A 220 -23.81 -18.22 -12.65
N VAL A 221 -23.39 -16.98 -12.39
CA VAL A 221 -22.82 -16.60 -11.08
C VAL A 221 -23.81 -16.90 -9.96
N SER A 222 -25.07 -16.49 -10.12
CA SER A 222 -26.12 -16.71 -9.13
C SER A 222 -26.39 -18.20 -8.92
N ARG A 223 -26.44 -18.99 -9.99
CA ARG A 223 -26.64 -20.45 -9.93
C ARG A 223 -25.46 -21.12 -9.23
N LEU A 224 -24.23 -20.74 -9.59
CA LEU A 224 -23.00 -21.24 -8.99
C LEU A 224 -22.96 -20.96 -7.48
N LEU A 225 -23.29 -19.74 -7.05
CA LEU A 225 -23.31 -19.37 -5.63
C LEU A 225 -24.43 -20.03 -4.84
N ARG A 226 -25.58 -20.35 -5.46
CA ARG A 226 -26.66 -21.11 -4.80
C ARG A 226 -26.29 -22.57 -4.56
N VAL A 227 -25.51 -23.16 -5.45
CA VAL A 227 -25.02 -24.53 -5.28
C VAL A 227 -23.99 -24.62 -4.14
N VAL A 228 -23.23 -23.54 -3.91
CA VAL A 228 -22.25 -23.49 -2.83
C VAL A 228 -22.86 -22.84 -1.59
N GLU A 229 -23.30 -23.67 -0.65
CA GLU A 229 -23.96 -23.22 0.59
C GLU A 229 -23.03 -22.50 1.57
N VAL A 230 -21.71 -22.59 1.35
CA VAL A 230 -20.67 -21.97 2.18
C VAL A 230 -20.17 -20.67 1.57
N ASP A 231 -19.76 -19.74 2.44
CA ASP A 231 -19.09 -18.50 2.05
C ASP A 231 -17.82 -18.79 1.24
N THR A 232 -17.74 -18.26 0.00
CA THR A 232 -16.59 -18.43 -0.88
C THR A 232 -15.52 -17.37 -0.65
N GLY A 233 -15.84 -16.30 0.10
CA GLY A 233 -15.02 -15.10 0.26
C GLY A 233 -14.92 -14.23 -1.00
N ALA A 234 -15.61 -14.60 -2.10
CA ALA A 234 -15.61 -13.87 -3.36
C ALA A 234 -16.86 -12.98 -3.54
N GLU A 235 -17.87 -13.15 -2.70
CA GLU A 235 -19.18 -12.51 -2.75
C GLU A 235 -19.02 -10.99 -2.75
N GLY A 236 -18.11 -10.45 -1.93
CA GLY A 236 -17.83 -9.00 -1.90
C GLY A 236 -17.19 -8.48 -3.20
N LYS A 237 -16.39 -9.31 -3.89
CA LYS A 237 -15.83 -8.96 -5.21
C LYS A 237 -16.89 -9.08 -6.31
N LEU A 238 -17.74 -10.09 -6.25
CA LEU A 238 -18.85 -10.28 -7.20
C LEU A 238 -19.86 -9.14 -7.10
N PHE A 239 -20.23 -8.75 -5.89
CA PHE A 239 -21.10 -7.61 -5.64
C PHE A 239 -20.49 -6.31 -6.20
N ARG A 240 -19.17 -6.15 -6.04
CA ARG A 240 -18.44 -5.01 -6.63
C ARG A 240 -18.50 -4.99 -8.14
N ILE A 241 -18.24 -6.12 -8.79
CA ILE A 241 -18.31 -6.18 -10.25
C ILE A 241 -19.75 -5.86 -10.71
N ALA A 242 -20.79 -6.35 -10.03
CA ALA A 242 -22.20 -6.12 -10.38
C ALA A 242 -22.56 -4.62 -10.34
N CYS A 243 -22.14 -3.93 -9.30
CA CYS A 243 -22.35 -2.50 -9.18
C CYS A 243 -21.47 -1.68 -10.12
N GLU A 244 -20.21 -2.07 -10.36
CA GLU A 244 -19.31 -1.40 -11.32
C GLU A 244 -19.86 -1.46 -12.76
N VAL A 245 -20.50 -2.56 -13.14
CA VAL A 245 -21.20 -2.69 -14.44
C VAL A 245 -22.62 -2.08 -14.44
N GLY A 246 -23.12 -1.65 -13.28
CA GLY A 246 -24.46 -1.07 -13.13
C GLY A 246 -25.62 -2.06 -13.22
N ASP A 247 -25.37 -3.36 -13.03
CA ASP A 247 -26.42 -4.40 -13.10
C ASP A 247 -27.14 -4.55 -11.76
N ARG A 248 -28.25 -3.80 -11.62
CA ARG A 248 -29.10 -3.82 -10.42
C ARG A 248 -29.74 -5.19 -10.15
N SER A 249 -30.01 -5.98 -11.19
CA SER A 249 -30.62 -7.30 -11.05
C SER A 249 -29.63 -8.28 -10.44
N ALA A 250 -28.38 -8.23 -10.92
CA ALA A 250 -27.27 -8.99 -10.37
C ALA A 250 -27.00 -8.63 -8.92
N SER A 251 -26.88 -7.34 -8.58
CA SER A 251 -26.68 -6.90 -7.19
C SER A 251 -27.83 -7.35 -6.27
N SER A 252 -29.08 -7.23 -6.72
CA SER A 252 -30.24 -7.68 -5.94
C SER A 252 -30.23 -9.20 -5.74
N SER A 253 -29.89 -9.96 -6.76
CA SER A 253 -29.80 -11.43 -6.72
C SER A 253 -28.68 -11.89 -5.79
N LEU A 254 -27.51 -11.26 -5.86
CA LEU A 254 -26.38 -11.52 -4.97
C LEU A 254 -26.73 -11.18 -3.52
N LYS A 255 -27.41 -10.05 -3.27
CA LYS A 255 -27.90 -9.66 -1.94
C LYS A 255 -28.84 -10.74 -1.38
N ALA A 256 -29.80 -11.22 -2.17
CA ALA A 256 -30.71 -12.28 -1.78
C ALA A 256 -29.97 -13.59 -1.47
N ILE A 257 -28.98 -13.97 -2.27
CA ILE A 257 -28.17 -15.17 -2.04
C ILE A 257 -27.37 -15.04 -0.72
N VAL A 258 -26.62 -13.95 -0.54
CA VAL A 258 -25.81 -13.71 0.66
C VAL A 258 -26.68 -13.67 1.92
N THR A 259 -27.83 -12.99 1.87
CA THR A 259 -28.76 -12.91 3.01
C THR A 259 -29.40 -14.25 3.38
N SER A 260 -29.64 -15.10 2.39
CA SER A 260 -30.22 -16.44 2.59
C SER A 260 -29.24 -17.48 3.17
N ARG A 261 -27.92 -17.21 3.11
CA ARG A 261 -26.92 -18.18 3.59
C ARG A 261 -26.92 -18.30 5.12
N ARG A 262 -26.86 -19.54 5.58
CA ARG A 262 -26.75 -19.88 7.00
C ARG A 262 -25.29 -19.72 7.44
N GLY A 263 -25.08 -19.11 8.60
CA GLY A 263 -23.76 -19.03 9.25
C GLY A 263 -22.98 -17.73 9.02
N MET A 264 -23.37 -16.88 8.08
CA MET A 264 -22.86 -15.49 8.04
C MET A 264 -23.57 -14.68 9.10
N SER A 265 -22.81 -13.89 9.86
CA SER A 265 -23.37 -12.86 10.72
C SER A 265 -24.15 -11.85 9.88
N GLU A 266 -25.18 -11.24 10.46
CA GLU A 266 -25.92 -10.16 9.79
C GLU A 266 -24.99 -9.02 9.35
N VAL A 267 -23.91 -8.78 10.11
CA VAL A 267 -22.88 -7.78 9.77
C VAL A 267 -22.10 -8.16 8.51
N GLU A 268 -21.68 -9.42 8.37
CA GLU A 268 -20.99 -9.89 7.17
C GLU A 268 -21.90 -9.83 5.93
N LYS A 269 -23.16 -10.23 6.09
CA LYS A 269 -24.16 -10.14 5.01
C LYS A 269 -24.31 -8.70 4.52
N MET A 270 -24.34 -7.75 5.44
CA MET A 270 -24.43 -6.32 5.15
C MET A 270 -23.13 -5.77 4.54
N TYR A 271 -21.97 -6.17 5.05
CA TYR A 271 -20.66 -5.79 4.52
C TYR A 271 -20.49 -6.23 3.06
N HIS A 272 -20.87 -7.46 2.74
CA HIS A 272 -20.81 -7.98 1.36
C HIS A 272 -21.80 -7.30 0.42
N ALA A 273 -23.01 -7.00 0.90
CA ALA A 273 -24.00 -6.22 0.16
C ALA A 273 -23.56 -4.76 -0.09
N TRP A 274 -22.57 -4.27 0.65
CA TRP A 274 -22.13 -2.89 0.59
C TRP A 274 -20.80 -2.71 -0.16
N ALA A 275 -19.92 -3.71 -0.14
CA ALA A 275 -18.59 -3.64 -0.77
C ALA A 275 -18.62 -3.40 -2.28
N GLY A 276 -19.79 -3.53 -2.92
CA GLY A 276 -19.98 -3.18 -4.31
C GLY A 276 -20.66 -1.86 -4.63
N CYS A 277 -21.36 -1.18 -3.72
CA CYS A 277 -22.10 0.06 -4.03
C CYS A 277 -21.22 1.30 -4.34
N LYS A 278 -19.98 1.11 -4.77
CA LYS A 278 -18.96 2.12 -5.06
C LYS A 278 -19.22 2.99 -6.31
N GLY A 279 -20.42 2.97 -6.90
CA GLY A 279 -20.74 3.71 -8.13
C GLY A 279 -22.07 4.47 -8.07
N GLY A 280 -22.01 5.80 -7.95
CA GLY A 280 -23.00 6.77 -8.45
C GLY A 280 -24.44 6.76 -7.90
N SER A 281 -24.92 7.94 -7.49
CA SER A 281 -26.32 8.33 -7.16
C SER A 281 -27.11 7.56 -6.08
N GLU A 282 -26.72 6.33 -5.74
CA GLU A 282 -27.48 5.47 -4.81
C GLU A 282 -27.12 5.68 -3.32
N TRP A 283 -26.36 6.74 -3.01
CA TRP A 283 -25.93 7.03 -1.64
C TRP A 283 -27.11 7.25 -0.67
N GLN A 284 -28.27 7.70 -1.16
CA GLN A 284 -29.46 7.91 -0.33
C GLN A 284 -30.04 6.60 0.19
N ASN A 285 -30.14 5.58 -0.68
CA ASN A 285 -30.56 4.24 -0.28
C ASN A 285 -29.51 3.63 0.65
N MET A 286 -28.23 3.88 0.36
CA MET A 286 -27.14 3.42 1.21
C MET A 286 -27.17 4.05 2.61
N LEU A 287 -27.51 5.34 2.73
CA LEU A 287 -27.63 6.00 4.02
C LEU A 287 -28.66 5.30 4.91
N ALA A 288 -29.86 5.03 4.38
CA ALA A 288 -30.89 4.30 5.11
C ALA A 288 -30.44 2.89 5.52
N GLU A 289 -29.69 2.20 4.66
CA GLU A 289 -29.13 0.89 4.99
C GLU A 289 -28.05 0.98 6.07
N VAL A 290 -27.14 1.95 6.01
CA VAL A 290 -26.08 2.15 7.02
C VAL A 290 -26.67 2.51 8.38
N GLU A 291 -27.64 3.41 8.42
CA GLU A 291 -28.38 3.76 9.65
C GLU A 291 -29.05 2.51 10.25
N GLU A 292 -29.66 1.67 9.40
CA GLU A 292 -30.27 0.41 9.83
C GLU A 292 -29.24 -0.57 10.41
N VAL A 293 -28.05 -0.68 9.80
CA VAL A 293 -26.93 -1.50 10.29
C VAL A 293 -26.52 -1.03 11.68
N ILE A 294 -26.22 0.26 11.83
CA ILE A 294 -25.72 0.85 13.08
C ILE A 294 -26.77 0.68 14.17
N ARG A 295 -28.05 0.96 13.86
CA ARG A 295 -29.17 0.79 14.78
C ARG A 295 -29.36 -0.67 15.20
N THR A 296 -29.27 -1.61 14.27
CA THR A 296 -29.39 -3.05 14.55
C THR A 296 -28.22 -3.56 15.38
N ALA A 297 -27.00 -3.16 15.03
CA ALA A 297 -25.80 -3.53 15.77
C ALA A 297 -25.89 -3.03 17.22
N LYS A 298 -26.29 -1.77 17.41
CA LYS A 298 -26.57 -1.18 18.72
C LYS A 298 -27.63 -1.95 19.50
N GLY A 299 -28.77 -2.25 18.89
CA GLY A 299 -29.86 -3.00 19.54
C GLY A 299 -29.46 -4.41 19.96
N LYS A 300 -28.46 -5.00 19.29
CA LYS A 300 -27.93 -6.34 19.58
C LYS A 300 -26.62 -6.32 20.37
N GLY A 301 -26.06 -5.16 20.71
CA GLY A 301 -24.76 -5.03 21.36
C GLY A 301 -23.59 -5.55 20.51
N ILE A 302 -23.74 -5.55 19.17
CA ILE A 302 -22.72 -6.02 18.23
C ILE A 302 -21.72 -4.88 17.97
N GLN A 303 -20.43 -5.20 18.07
CA GLN A 303 -19.37 -4.29 17.69
C GLN A 303 -19.11 -4.38 16.19
N LEU A 304 -19.23 -3.25 15.50
CA LEU A 304 -18.92 -3.17 14.08
C LEU A 304 -17.41 -2.98 13.86
N GLU A 305 -16.91 -3.59 12.78
CA GLU A 305 -15.49 -3.57 12.42
C GLU A 305 -15.09 -2.29 11.68
N ALA A 306 -13.85 -1.84 11.89
CA ALA A 306 -13.26 -0.69 11.21
C ALA A 306 -13.29 -0.78 9.67
N ASN A 307 -13.25 -2.00 9.11
CA ASN A 307 -13.36 -2.23 7.66
C ASN A 307 -14.73 -1.80 7.12
N PHE A 308 -15.79 -1.92 7.93
CA PHE A 308 -17.11 -1.43 7.58
C PHE A 308 -17.14 0.11 7.60
N LEU A 309 -16.40 0.79 8.48
CA LEU A 309 -16.35 2.24 8.39
C LEU A 309 -15.56 2.73 7.16
N ASP A 310 -14.49 2.03 6.77
CA ASP A 310 -13.66 2.40 5.61
C ASP A 310 -14.45 2.43 4.29
N ALA A 311 -15.24 1.39 4.00
CA ALA A 311 -16.11 1.41 2.83
C ALA A 311 -17.18 2.52 2.85
N VAL A 312 -17.64 2.91 4.05
CA VAL A 312 -18.73 3.88 4.25
C VAL A 312 -18.14 5.20 3.78
N ILE A 313 -16.97 5.53 4.34
CA ILE A 313 -16.20 6.72 3.96
C ILE A 313 -15.90 6.73 2.46
N ASP A 314 -15.40 5.63 1.88
CA ASP A 314 -15.12 5.56 0.42
C ASP A 314 -16.39 5.83 -0.40
N THR A 315 -17.54 5.31 0.01
CA THR A 315 -18.77 5.45 -0.77
C THR A 315 -19.35 6.86 -0.66
N PHE A 316 -19.42 7.43 0.54
CA PHE A 316 -19.81 8.83 0.71
C PHE A 316 -18.82 9.80 0.04
N ALA A 317 -17.52 9.47 0.03
CA ALA A 317 -16.50 10.25 -0.66
C ALA A 317 -16.74 10.32 -2.18
N ARG A 318 -17.13 9.19 -2.79
CA ARG A 318 -17.47 9.14 -4.23
C ARG A 318 -18.72 9.92 -4.57
N GLY A 319 -19.70 9.97 -3.66
CA GLY A 319 -20.89 10.80 -3.78
C GLY A 319 -20.67 12.27 -3.44
N ASN A 320 -19.46 12.65 -3.01
CA ASN A 320 -19.14 13.94 -2.40
C ASN A 320 -20.12 14.35 -1.28
N GLN A 321 -20.56 13.39 -0.49
CA GLN A 321 -21.54 13.55 0.59
C GLN A 321 -20.82 13.57 1.94
N TRP A 322 -19.94 14.55 2.14
CA TRP A 322 -19.04 14.58 3.29
C TRP A 322 -19.77 14.89 4.61
N GLU A 323 -20.87 15.63 4.57
CA GLU A 323 -21.70 15.95 5.74
C GLU A 323 -22.30 14.68 6.36
N TRP A 324 -22.86 13.81 5.52
CA TRP A 324 -23.42 12.53 5.93
C TRP A 324 -22.35 11.59 6.45
N CYS A 325 -21.19 11.58 5.79
CA CYS A 325 -20.04 10.80 6.25
C CYS A 325 -19.57 11.26 7.64
N GLU A 326 -19.56 12.57 7.89
CA GLU A 326 -19.17 13.14 9.18
C GLU A 326 -20.16 12.75 10.28
N MET A 327 -21.46 12.87 10.01
CA MET A 327 -22.51 12.44 10.92
C MET A 327 -22.38 10.97 11.31
N ILE A 328 -22.23 10.07 10.32
CA ILE A 328 -22.08 8.63 10.56
C ILE A 328 -20.79 8.35 11.34
N TYR A 329 -19.70 9.04 11.04
CA TYR A 329 -18.43 8.87 11.76
C TYR A 329 -18.57 9.30 13.23
N GLU A 330 -19.24 10.41 13.51
CA GLU A 330 -19.49 10.85 14.90
C GLU A 330 -20.40 9.87 15.65
N GLU A 331 -21.46 9.36 15.00
CA GLU A 331 -22.33 8.32 15.57
C GLU A 331 -21.56 7.03 15.85
N TRP A 332 -20.65 6.64 14.95
CA TRP A 332 -19.75 5.50 15.11
C TRP A 332 -18.90 5.59 16.37
N LEU A 333 -18.27 6.75 16.60
CA LEU A 333 -17.49 7.02 17.82
C LEU A 333 -18.38 6.99 19.06
N ALA A 334 -19.57 7.59 18.99
CA ALA A 334 -20.52 7.64 20.11
C ALA A 334 -21.04 6.26 20.53
N HIS A 335 -21.05 5.28 19.62
CA HIS A 335 -21.44 3.90 19.89
C HIS A 335 -20.29 2.97 20.26
N GLY A 336 -19.09 3.50 20.34
CA GLY A 336 -17.95 2.74 20.79
C GLY A 336 -17.54 1.63 19.84
N HIS A 337 -17.76 1.83 18.55
CA HIS A 337 -17.33 0.90 17.51
C HIS A 337 -15.84 1.00 17.20
N SER A 338 -15.26 -0.11 16.75
CA SER A 338 -13.83 -0.20 16.48
C SER A 338 -13.37 0.84 15.45
N LEU A 339 -12.21 1.43 15.69
CA LEU A 339 -11.66 2.50 14.86
C LEU A 339 -10.22 2.19 14.46
N SER A 340 -9.91 2.38 13.19
CA SER A 340 -8.55 2.32 12.65
C SER A 340 -8.04 3.71 12.29
N SER A 341 -6.71 3.87 12.24
CA SER A 341 -6.09 5.10 11.76
C SER A 341 -6.44 5.38 10.29
N SER A 342 -6.64 4.32 9.48
CA SER A 342 -7.12 4.43 8.09
C SER A 342 -8.47 5.13 7.99
N ASN A 343 -9.42 4.82 8.89
CA ASN A 343 -10.73 5.47 8.91
C ASN A 343 -10.57 6.98 9.11
N CYS A 344 -9.81 7.39 10.13
CA CYS A 344 -9.58 8.80 10.42
C CYS A 344 -8.89 9.53 9.27
N VAL A 345 -7.85 8.91 8.68
CA VAL A 345 -7.12 9.48 7.53
C VAL A 345 -8.01 9.64 6.30
N SER A 346 -8.86 8.65 6.02
CA SER A 346 -9.81 8.70 4.91
C SER A 346 -10.87 9.79 5.11
N MET A 347 -11.38 9.92 6.34
CA MET A 347 -12.33 10.96 6.70
C MET A 347 -11.72 12.37 6.58
N VAL A 348 -10.52 12.58 7.13
CA VAL A 348 -9.81 13.86 6.99
C VAL A 348 -9.50 14.18 5.53
N ARG A 349 -9.16 13.17 4.71
CA ARG A 349 -8.96 13.39 3.27
C ARG A 349 -10.24 13.90 2.61
N LEU A 350 -11.39 13.27 2.90
CA LEU A 350 -12.68 13.68 2.36
C LEU A 350 -13.03 15.12 2.75
N LEU A 351 -12.87 15.45 4.04
CA LEU A 351 -13.13 16.80 4.56
C LEU A 351 -12.16 17.84 3.99
N ALA A 352 -10.88 17.50 3.87
CA ALA A 352 -9.87 18.39 3.30
C ALA A 352 -10.14 18.70 1.83
N LEU A 353 -10.55 17.72 1.02
CA LEU A 353 -10.93 17.94 -0.38
C LEU A 353 -12.16 18.86 -0.52
N ASN A 354 -13.00 18.94 0.52
CA ASN A 354 -14.18 19.81 0.58
C ASN A 354 -13.95 21.11 1.36
N GLY A 355 -12.69 21.45 1.69
CA GLY A 355 -12.34 22.68 2.41
C GLY A 355 -12.78 22.73 3.88
N GLN A 356 -13.17 21.60 4.47
CA GLN A 356 -13.73 21.52 5.82
C GLN A 356 -12.64 21.32 6.89
N ALA A 357 -11.76 22.31 7.03
CA ALA A 357 -10.60 22.23 7.94
C ALA A 357 -10.99 22.09 9.43
N SER A 358 -12.05 22.78 9.86
CA SER A 358 -12.54 22.71 11.25
C SER A 358 -13.10 21.33 11.58
N SER A 359 -13.94 20.76 10.70
CA SER A 359 -14.42 19.39 10.81
C SER A 359 -13.27 18.37 10.82
N ALA A 360 -12.29 18.52 9.93
CA ALA A 360 -11.14 17.62 9.88
C ALA A 360 -10.35 17.61 11.20
N THR A 361 -10.13 18.78 11.79
CA THR A 361 -9.45 18.89 13.10
C THR A 361 -10.27 18.22 14.20
N ARG A 362 -11.57 18.49 14.24
CA ARG A 362 -12.51 17.86 15.20
C ARG A 362 -12.49 16.34 15.09
N ILE A 363 -12.52 15.78 13.88
CA ILE A 363 -12.47 14.34 13.65
C ILE A 363 -11.18 13.72 14.20
N VAL A 364 -10.02 14.38 14.02
CA VAL A 364 -8.76 13.91 14.60
C VAL A 364 -8.83 13.89 16.13
N SER A 365 -9.21 15.01 16.76
CA SER A 365 -9.34 15.12 18.22
C SER A 365 -10.32 14.11 18.81
N SER A 366 -11.49 13.94 18.19
CA SER A 366 -12.50 12.97 18.63
C SER A 366 -12.00 11.53 18.49
N SER A 367 -11.29 11.21 17.39
CA SER A 367 -10.74 9.88 17.15
C SER A 367 -9.67 9.50 18.17
N LEU A 368 -8.78 10.45 18.52
CA LEU A 368 -7.72 10.24 19.51
C LEU A 368 -8.30 10.12 20.93
N SER A 369 -9.25 10.98 21.28
CA SER A 369 -9.94 10.94 22.56
C SER A 369 -10.69 9.62 22.74
N TYR A 370 -11.40 9.18 21.69
CA TYR A 370 -12.08 7.89 21.67
C TYR A 370 -11.10 6.73 21.87
N HIS A 371 -10.00 6.69 21.10
CA HIS A 371 -9.03 5.61 21.20
C HIS A 371 -8.39 5.55 22.60
N SER A 372 -8.08 6.72 23.19
CA SER A 372 -7.56 6.82 24.57
C SER A 372 -8.53 6.28 25.63
N LEU A 373 -9.84 6.29 25.39
CA LEU A 373 -10.84 5.73 26.30
C LEU A 373 -11.00 4.22 26.13
N THR A 374 -10.84 3.72 24.90
CA THR A 374 -10.99 2.28 24.61
C THR A 374 -9.77 1.45 24.98
N VAL A 375 -8.58 2.02 24.87
CA VAL A 375 -7.34 1.37 25.26
C VAL A 375 -7.14 1.67 26.74
N GLN A 376 -7.42 0.68 27.61
CA GLN A 376 -7.44 0.81 29.08
C GLN A 376 -6.10 1.26 29.71
N ASP A 377 -5.06 1.46 28.91
CA ASP A 377 -3.74 1.86 29.38
C ASP A 377 -3.14 2.85 28.37
N SER A 378 -3.37 4.14 28.59
CA SER A 378 -3.00 5.24 27.68
C SER A 378 -1.49 5.39 27.46
N ALA A 379 -0.68 4.72 28.29
CA ALA A 379 0.77 4.61 28.13
C ALA A 379 1.19 3.45 27.21
N THR A 380 0.24 2.66 26.69
CA THR A 380 0.58 1.55 25.80
C THR A 380 1.09 2.04 24.46
N GLU A 381 2.12 1.37 23.98
CA GLU A 381 2.69 1.52 22.64
C GLU A 381 1.62 1.50 21.53
N GLY A 382 0.49 0.81 21.76
CA GLY A 382 -0.67 0.79 20.88
C GLY A 382 -1.30 2.16 20.63
N TYR A 383 -1.60 2.93 21.69
CA TYR A 383 -2.18 4.28 21.54
C TYR A 383 -1.23 5.21 20.78
N LEU A 384 0.05 5.21 21.14
CA LEU A 384 1.06 6.04 20.47
C LEU A 384 1.23 5.67 19.00
N ASN A 385 1.19 4.38 18.66
CA ASN A 385 1.25 3.91 17.28
C ASN A 385 0.01 4.31 16.47
N PHE A 386 -1.19 4.21 17.06
CA PHE A 386 -2.41 4.70 16.45
C PHE A 386 -2.34 6.21 16.22
N ALA A 387 -2.04 6.98 17.26
CA ALA A 387 -1.99 8.43 17.21
C ALA A 387 -0.96 8.93 16.20
N ARG A 388 0.25 8.35 16.19
CA ARG A 388 1.30 8.68 15.23
C ARG A 388 0.86 8.36 13.81
N SER A 389 0.27 7.19 13.57
CA SER A 389 -0.22 6.81 12.23
C SER A 389 -1.32 7.76 11.75
N THR A 390 -2.25 8.12 12.65
CA THR A 390 -3.32 9.07 12.38
C THR A 390 -2.76 10.43 12.00
N TYR A 391 -1.91 11.05 12.84
CA TYR A 391 -1.33 12.35 12.54
C TYR A 391 -0.49 12.37 11.26
N PHE A 392 0.37 11.36 11.03
CA PHE A 392 1.13 11.29 9.79
C PHE A 392 0.22 11.22 8.57
N GLY A 393 -0.82 10.38 8.62
CA GLY A 393 -1.74 10.22 7.50
C GLY A 393 -2.62 11.45 7.27
N THR A 394 -3.10 12.11 8.32
CA THR A 394 -3.99 13.27 8.22
C THR A 394 -3.24 14.54 7.78
N ILE A 395 -2.02 14.77 8.27
CA ILE A 395 -1.12 15.82 7.75
C ILE A 395 -0.84 15.59 6.27
N THR A 396 -0.58 14.34 5.87
CA THR A 396 -0.35 13.98 4.46
C THR A 396 -1.58 14.23 3.59
N ALA A 397 -2.77 13.88 4.09
CA ALA A 397 -4.03 14.12 3.40
C ALA A 397 -4.29 15.62 3.22
N ALA A 398 -4.12 16.42 4.28
CA ALA A 398 -4.28 17.87 4.25
C ALA A 398 -3.29 18.54 3.28
N HIS A 399 -2.02 18.14 3.31
CA HIS A 399 -0.98 18.64 2.41
C HIS A 399 -1.31 18.34 0.94
N ARG A 400 -1.72 17.10 0.62
CA ARG A 400 -2.11 16.71 -0.75
C ARG A 400 -3.35 17.45 -1.26
N ALA A 401 -4.25 17.85 -0.37
CA ALA A 401 -5.41 18.67 -0.70
C ALA A 401 -5.07 20.18 -0.84
N GLY A 402 -3.81 20.58 -0.66
CA GLY A 402 -3.40 21.98 -0.69
C GLY A 402 -3.79 22.78 0.56
N LEU A 403 -4.30 22.14 1.61
CA LEU A 403 -4.69 22.79 2.86
C LEU A 403 -3.49 22.88 3.82
N THR A 404 -2.50 23.69 3.47
CA THR A 404 -1.26 23.86 4.25
C THR A 404 -1.51 24.33 5.68
N ALA A 405 -2.49 25.22 5.89
CA ALA A 405 -2.87 25.70 7.23
C ALA A 405 -3.41 24.58 8.14
N LEU A 406 -4.20 23.65 7.57
CA LEU A 406 -4.69 22.49 8.31
C LEU A 406 -3.54 21.53 8.64
N ALA A 407 -2.63 21.29 7.68
CA ALA A 407 -1.45 20.46 7.91
C ALA A 407 -0.56 21.04 9.04
N ASP A 408 -0.35 22.36 9.07
CA ASP A 408 0.40 23.06 10.11
C ASP A 408 -0.30 22.94 11.48
N LEU A 409 -1.63 23.10 11.52
CA LEU A 409 -2.43 22.96 12.74
C LEU A 409 -2.34 21.54 13.32
N LEU A 410 -2.52 20.52 12.49
CA LEU A 410 -2.43 19.11 12.89
C LEU A 410 -1.02 18.75 13.37
N TYR A 411 0.02 19.30 12.75
CA TYR A 411 1.41 19.13 13.22
C TYR A 411 1.61 19.74 14.61
N MET A 412 1.17 20.99 14.83
CA MET A 412 1.26 21.63 16.15
C MET A 412 0.49 20.84 17.22
N GLN A 413 -0.70 20.35 16.88
CA GLN A 413 -1.49 19.53 17.79
C GLN A 413 -0.75 18.24 18.16
N ALA A 414 -0.20 17.52 17.18
CA ALA A 414 0.58 16.30 17.39
C ALA A 414 1.80 16.49 18.30
N VAL A 415 2.48 17.64 18.18
CA VAL A 415 3.60 18.01 19.06
C VAL A 415 3.09 18.31 20.47
N SER A 416 2.02 19.12 20.60
CA SER A 416 1.48 19.52 21.90
C SER A 416 0.97 18.33 22.73
N GLU A 417 0.50 17.27 22.05
CA GLU A 417 0.05 16.02 22.67
C GLU A 417 1.21 15.03 22.92
N GLY A 418 2.45 15.38 22.56
CA GLY A 418 3.62 14.52 22.72
C GLY A 418 3.67 13.31 21.80
N VAL A 419 2.84 13.27 20.75
CA VAL A 419 2.79 12.16 19.78
C VAL A 419 3.93 12.26 18.77
N MET A 420 4.30 13.49 18.42
CA MET A 420 5.47 13.82 17.61
C MET A 420 6.48 14.60 18.44
N GLU A 421 7.76 14.34 18.18
CA GLU A 421 8.83 15.16 18.75
C GLU A 421 8.77 16.57 18.16
N TRP A 422 8.98 17.56 19.01
CA TRP A 422 9.17 18.93 18.55
C TRP A 422 10.43 19.01 17.70
N ALA A 423 10.29 19.42 16.44
CA ALA A 423 11.41 19.45 15.51
C ALA A 423 12.47 20.49 15.92
N VAL A 424 12.07 21.57 16.60
CA VAL A 424 13.00 22.64 16.99
C VAL A 424 13.82 22.20 18.20
N LYS A 425 15.12 22.05 18.01
CA LYS A 425 16.12 21.79 19.03
C LYS A 425 17.04 23.00 19.11
N GLU A 426 17.06 23.67 20.25
CA GLU A 426 18.03 24.72 20.53
C GLU A 426 19.37 24.08 20.88
N ASN A 427 20.41 24.43 20.13
CA ASN A 427 21.75 23.95 20.38
C ASN A 427 22.56 25.00 21.16
N THR A 428 23.57 24.56 21.90
CA THR A 428 24.41 25.44 22.75
C THR A 428 25.11 26.56 21.97
N ASP A 429 25.30 26.37 20.67
CA ASP A 429 26.13 27.23 19.81
C ASP A 429 25.31 28.34 19.11
N HIS A 430 24.19 28.78 19.71
CA HIS A 430 23.27 29.74 19.10
C HIS A 430 22.75 29.31 17.72
N GLN A 431 22.67 28.01 17.46
CA GLN A 431 22.11 27.43 16.25
C GLN A 431 20.78 26.76 16.58
N VAL A 432 19.75 27.04 15.80
CA VAL A 432 18.47 26.36 15.91
C VAL A 432 18.45 25.21 14.91
N THR A 433 18.19 23.98 15.37
CA THR A 433 18.11 22.81 14.50
C THR A 433 16.66 22.36 14.37
N LEU A 434 16.14 22.27 13.15
CA LEU A 434 14.85 21.66 12.81
C LEU A 434 15.08 20.21 12.39
N ASP A 435 14.91 19.30 13.33
CA ASP A 435 15.17 17.88 13.13
C ASP A 435 13.93 17.13 12.65
N LEU A 436 13.84 16.89 11.34
CA LEU A 436 12.70 16.30 10.65
C LEU A 436 13.04 14.93 10.05
N HIS A 437 14.14 14.32 10.46
CA HIS A 437 14.55 13.03 9.92
C HIS A 437 13.49 11.95 10.19
N GLY A 438 13.31 11.04 9.24
CA GLY A 438 12.38 9.92 9.39
C GLY A 438 10.91 10.27 9.22
N THR A 439 10.57 11.56 9.02
CA THR A 439 9.24 12.02 8.63
C THR A 439 9.00 11.84 7.13
N ASN A 440 7.76 12.02 6.66
CA ASN A 440 7.45 12.08 5.23
C ASN A 440 7.45 13.54 4.74
N VAL A 441 7.40 13.76 3.41
CA VAL A 441 7.44 15.11 2.81
C VAL A 441 6.41 16.05 3.44
N ALA A 442 5.16 15.61 3.59
CA ALA A 442 4.09 16.45 4.11
C ALA A 442 4.35 16.92 5.56
N VAL A 443 4.79 16.00 6.42
CA VAL A 443 5.12 16.29 7.82
C VAL A 443 6.38 17.15 7.91
N ALA A 444 7.40 16.89 7.10
CA ALA A 444 8.59 17.72 7.05
C ALA A 444 8.26 19.15 6.62
N VAL A 445 7.46 19.32 5.57
CA VAL A 445 7.02 20.61 5.05
C VAL A 445 6.21 21.39 6.10
N ALA A 446 5.25 20.73 6.76
CA ALA A 446 4.49 21.34 7.87
C ALA A 446 5.41 21.71 9.05
N GLY A 447 6.34 20.81 9.41
CA GLY A 447 7.32 21.03 10.46
C GLY A 447 8.28 22.19 10.18
N VAL A 448 8.71 22.40 8.94
CA VAL A 448 9.50 23.58 8.55
C VAL A 448 8.68 24.86 8.72
N ARG A 449 7.44 24.91 8.19
CA ARG A 449 6.59 26.10 8.32
C ARG A 449 6.28 26.46 9.77
N VAL A 450 5.89 25.46 10.57
CA VAL A 450 5.59 25.64 11.99
C VAL A 450 6.87 25.99 12.76
N GLY A 451 7.95 25.25 12.55
CA GLY A 451 9.23 25.46 13.22
C GLY A 451 9.78 26.85 12.99
N LEU A 452 9.85 27.31 11.74
CA LEU A 452 10.33 28.65 11.42
C LEU A 452 9.46 29.75 12.05
N ARG A 453 8.14 29.60 12.05
CA ARG A 453 7.22 30.54 12.70
C ARG A 453 7.35 30.54 14.22
N GLU A 454 7.64 29.41 14.83
CA GLU A 454 7.73 29.30 16.29
C GLU A 454 9.09 29.74 16.81
N THR A 455 10.18 29.35 16.13
CA THR A 455 11.52 29.91 16.34
C THR A 455 11.49 31.43 16.28
N PHE A 456 10.72 31.99 15.35
CA PHE A 456 10.48 33.43 15.28
C PHE A 456 9.80 34.02 16.54
N ARG A 457 8.81 33.34 17.12
CA ARG A 457 8.08 33.85 18.29
C ARG A 457 8.93 33.88 19.54
N THR A 458 9.89 32.96 19.66
CA THR A 458 10.69 32.79 20.89
C THR A 458 12.00 33.56 20.86
N LEU A 459 12.54 33.91 19.68
CA LEU A 459 13.86 34.52 19.59
C LEU A 459 13.87 36.04 19.86
N PRO A 460 14.89 36.54 20.58
CA PRO A 460 15.08 37.97 20.80
C PRO A 460 15.48 38.70 19.51
N GLU A 461 15.06 39.95 19.36
CA GLU A 461 15.29 40.75 18.14
C GLU A 461 16.77 41.07 17.87
N SER A 462 17.67 40.82 18.83
CA SER A 462 19.08 41.21 18.80
C SER A 462 20.00 40.31 17.95
N GLY A 463 19.47 39.27 17.31
CA GLY A 463 20.22 38.49 16.31
C GLY A 463 19.49 37.22 15.91
N MET A 464 19.17 37.06 14.62
CA MET A 464 18.55 35.83 14.13
C MET A 464 19.64 34.75 14.00
N PRO A 465 19.52 33.63 14.72
CA PRO A 465 20.46 32.53 14.64
C PRO A 465 20.38 31.87 13.26
N ASN A 466 21.48 31.25 12.84
CA ASN A 466 21.45 30.36 11.69
C ASN A 466 20.57 29.15 12.02
N ILE A 467 19.75 28.75 11.04
CA ILE A 467 18.84 27.62 11.20
C ILE A 467 19.37 26.45 10.39
N MET A 468 19.43 25.27 10.99
CA MET A 468 19.79 24.03 10.33
C MET A 468 18.57 23.13 10.22
N ILE A 469 18.12 22.83 9.00
CA ILE A 469 17.04 21.86 8.77
C ILE A 469 17.65 20.50 8.45
N VAL A 470 17.28 19.46 9.19
CA VAL A 470 17.71 18.08 8.97
C VAL A 470 16.53 17.28 8.43
N THR A 471 16.50 17.02 7.13
CA THR A 471 15.40 16.32 6.41
C THR A 471 15.79 14.93 5.91
N GLY A 472 16.97 14.46 6.30
CA GLY A 472 17.49 13.19 5.85
C GLY A 472 18.68 12.72 6.68
N ARG A 473 19.41 11.76 6.12
CA ARG A 473 20.51 11.06 6.80
C ARG A 473 21.65 12.02 7.19
N GLY A 474 21.89 12.18 8.49
CA GLY A 474 23.23 12.38 9.03
C GLY A 474 24.01 11.06 9.08
N LEU A 475 25.34 11.13 9.24
CA LEU A 475 26.28 9.99 9.26
C LEU A 475 25.89 8.84 10.24
N ASN A 476 25.03 9.08 11.22
CA ASN A 476 24.72 8.16 12.34
C ASN A 476 23.25 7.64 12.40
N SER A 477 22.43 7.82 11.36
CA SER A 477 21.03 7.35 11.41
C SER A 477 20.90 5.83 11.33
N LYS A 478 20.12 5.23 12.25
CA LYS A 478 19.93 3.77 12.42
C LYS A 478 19.20 3.08 11.25
N THR A 479 18.44 3.79 10.41
CA THR A 479 17.63 3.18 9.32
C THR A 479 18.19 3.51 7.94
N LYS A 480 18.60 2.48 7.18
CA LYS A 480 19.44 2.64 5.99
C LYS A 480 18.71 3.02 4.67
N PHE A 481 17.37 3.07 4.66
CA PHE A 481 16.58 3.09 3.41
C PHE A 481 15.48 4.16 3.33
N LYS A 482 15.47 5.20 4.20
CA LYS A 482 14.49 6.29 4.09
C LYS A 482 14.96 7.38 3.09
N PRO A 483 14.03 7.99 2.31
CA PRO A 483 14.37 9.03 1.35
C PRO A 483 14.88 10.30 2.03
N VAL A 484 15.81 11.00 1.37
CA VAL A 484 16.31 12.31 1.80
C VAL A 484 15.40 13.37 1.19
N LEU A 485 14.63 14.09 2.02
CA LEU A 485 13.59 15.04 1.57
C LEU A 485 14.16 16.43 1.24
N ARG A 486 15.43 16.48 0.83
CA ARG A 486 16.17 17.74 0.69
C ARG A 486 15.59 18.58 -0.44
N GLY A 487 15.36 17.98 -1.61
CA GLY A 487 14.89 18.71 -2.79
C GLY A 487 13.55 19.37 -2.51
N GLU A 488 12.62 18.61 -1.94
CA GLU A 488 11.27 19.06 -1.61
C GLU A 488 11.27 20.21 -0.60
N VAL A 489 12.17 20.17 0.40
CA VAL A 489 12.30 21.27 1.37
C VAL A 489 13.01 22.49 0.78
N GLN A 490 13.98 22.31 -0.12
CA GLN A 490 14.57 23.45 -0.84
C GLN A 490 13.54 24.13 -1.74
N ASP A 491 12.75 23.35 -2.48
CA ASP A 491 11.66 23.84 -3.32
C ASP A 491 10.61 24.57 -2.48
N LEU A 492 10.26 24.03 -1.32
CA LEU A 492 9.38 24.70 -0.35
C LEU A 492 9.91 26.09 0.02
N LEU A 493 11.17 26.19 0.44
CA LEU A 493 11.78 27.45 0.91
C LEU A 493 11.87 28.52 -0.19
N ILE A 494 11.96 28.10 -1.45
CA ILE A 494 12.01 29.00 -2.60
C ILE A 494 10.61 29.40 -3.07
N ASN A 495 9.68 28.44 -3.13
CA ASN A 495 8.39 28.62 -3.80
C ASN A 495 7.26 29.09 -2.86
N GLU A 496 7.26 28.68 -1.58
CA GLU A 496 6.18 29.04 -0.64
C GLU A 496 6.51 30.27 0.22
N PHE A 497 7.80 30.59 0.40
CA PHE A 497 8.22 31.70 1.25
C PHE A 497 8.52 32.96 0.42
N TYR A 498 8.10 34.12 0.93
CA TYR A 498 8.39 35.41 0.29
C TYR A 498 8.85 36.46 1.32
N PRO A 499 10.01 37.13 1.12
CA PRO A 499 11.05 36.77 0.15
C PRO A 499 11.50 35.31 0.29
N PRO A 500 11.97 34.68 -0.82
CA PRO A 500 12.50 33.32 -0.78
C PRO A 500 13.61 33.18 0.26
N ILE A 501 13.64 32.07 0.98
CA ILE A 501 14.68 31.78 1.95
C ILE A 501 15.74 30.93 1.26
N THR A 502 16.96 31.44 1.09
CA THR A 502 18.02 30.65 0.47
C THR A 502 18.53 29.59 1.44
N SER A 503 18.99 28.47 0.87
CA SER A 503 19.54 27.37 1.64
C SER A 503 20.81 26.84 1.00
N SER A 504 21.74 26.38 1.83
CA SER A 504 22.95 25.68 1.39
C SER A 504 23.01 24.29 2.02
N THR A 505 23.51 23.29 1.27
CA THR A 505 23.71 21.96 1.86
C THR A 505 24.90 21.98 2.81
N VAL A 506 24.74 21.43 4.01
CA VAL A 506 25.83 21.34 4.99
C VAL A 506 26.91 20.36 4.50
N ARG A 507 28.18 20.80 4.53
CA ARG A 507 29.31 19.96 4.14
C ARG A 507 29.35 18.69 5.01
N ASN A 508 29.45 17.52 4.38
CA ASN A 508 29.42 16.19 5.00
C ASN A 508 28.06 15.72 5.57
N ASN A 509 26.99 16.48 5.39
CA ASN A 509 25.64 16.04 5.74
C ASN A 509 24.65 16.38 4.61
N LEU A 510 24.50 15.43 3.67
CA LEU A 510 23.60 15.59 2.52
C LEU A 510 22.13 15.71 2.91
N GLY A 511 21.76 15.31 4.13
CA GLY A 511 20.41 15.45 4.67
C GLY A 511 20.18 16.74 5.44
N ALA A 512 21.15 17.66 5.50
CA ALA A 512 21.02 18.92 6.23
C ALA A 512 21.17 20.15 5.33
N LEU A 513 20.32 21.14 5.58
CA LEU A 513 20.28 22.44 4.96
C LEU A 513 20.60 23.51 6.01
N ALA A 514 21.55 24.39 5.71
CA ALA A 514 21.79 25.60 6.49
C ALA A 514 21.06 26.77 5.83
N LEU A 515 20.28 27.49 6.63
CA LEU A 515 19.59 28.72 6.27
C LEU A 515 20.34 29.91 6.86
N ASP A 516 20.49 30.95 6.05
CA ASP A 516 21.05 32.22 6.51
C ASP A 516 20.06 32.94 7.43
N GLY A 517 20.52 33.35 8.62
CA GLY A 517 19.70 34.07 9.58
C GLY A 517 19.16 35.41 9.05
N GLY A 518 19.87 36.05 8.11
CA GLY A 518 19.46 37.28 7.44
C GLY A 518 18.27 37.08 6.51
N ASP A 519 18.26 36.01 5.71
CA ASP A 519 17.13 35.66 4.84
C ASP A 519 15.87 35.34 5.65
N VAL A 520 16.03 34.54 6.71
CA VAL A 520 14.93 34.20 7.63
C VAL A 520 14.38 35.48 8.28
N LYS A 521 15.26 36.38 8.72
CA LYS A 521 14.88 37.71 9.24
C LYS A 521 14.09 38.52 8.22
N GLY A 522 14.56 38.58 6.97
CA GLY A 522 13.89 39.30 5.89
C GLY A 522 12.49 38.76 5.60
N TRP A 523 12.34 37.44 5.58
CA TRP A 523 11.03 36.78 5.46
C TRP A 523 10.10 37.17 6.61
N ILE A 524 10.58 37.12 7.85
CA ILE A 524 9.81 37.48 9.03
C ILE A 524 9.35 38.94 9.01
N GLU A 525 10.25 39.87 8.69
CA GLU A 525 9.93 41.29 8.62
C GLU A 525 8.86 41.55 7.55
N TRP A 526 8.94 40.86 6.42
CA TRP A 526 7.91 40.90 5.40
C TRP A 526 6.58 40.34 5.91
N GLU A 527 6.58 39.18 6.58
CA GLU A 527 5.37 38.55 7.10
C GLU A 527 4.67 39.44 8.13
N ARG A 528 5.44 40.04 9.05
CA ARG A 528 4.96 41.05 10.02
C ARG A 528 4.33 42.24 9.30
N LYS A 529 4.98 42.77 8.26
CA LYS A 529 4.47 43.90 7.47
C LYS A 529 3.18 43.56 6.74
N VAL A 530 3.08 42.38 6.15
CA VAL A 530 1.88 41.90 5.45
C VAL A 530 0.72 41.67 6.41
N LYS A 531 0.92 40.87 7.46
CA LYS A 531 -0.09 40.61 8.49
C LYS A 531 -0.55 41.91 9.16
N GLY A 532 0.39 42.80 9.50
CA GLY A 532 0.07 44.10 10.07
C GLY A 532 -0.80 44.98 9.15
N ARG A 533 -0.57 44.95 7.83
CA ARG A 533 -1.46 45.62 6.86
C ARG A 533 -2.84 44.96 6.81
N LEU A 534 -2.89 43.62 6.75
CA LEU A 534 -4.15 42.88 6.72
C LEU A 534 -5.01 43.17 7.96
N PHE A 535 -4.43 43.09 9.16
CA PHE A 535 -5.15 43.37 10.41
C PHE A 535 -5.62 44.82 10.50
N ARG A 536 -4.84 45.80 10.04
CA ARG A 536 -5.30 47.19 9.94
C ARG A 536 -6.48 47.35 8.99
N ASN A 537 -6.48 46.65 7.86
CA ASN A 537 -7.59 46.67 6.91
C ASN A 537 -8.85 46.03 7.52
N ILE A 538 -8.73 44.87 8.16
CA ILE A 538 -9.84 44.20 8.86
C ILE A 538 -10.40 45.11 9.95
N ALA A 539 -9.55 45.72 10.78
CA ALA A 539 -9.97 46.65 11.82
C ALA A 539 -10.72 47.86 11.24
N GLY A 540 -10.28 48.41 10.10
CA GLY A 540 -10.99 49.47 9.39
C GLY A 540 -12.37 49.04 8.91
N VAL A 541 -12.51 47.83 8.37
CA VAL A 541 -13.81 47.27 7.94
C VAL A 541 -14.72 47.06 9.14
N LEU A 542 -14.22 46.47 10.23
CA LEU A 542 -15.00 46.24 11.45
C LEU A 542 -15.49 47.56 12.07
N LYS A 543 -14.62 48.57 12.16
CA LYS A 543 -15.02 49.92 12.61
C LYS A 543 -16.10 50.54 11.72
N GLY A 544 -16.05 50.31 10.41
CA GLY A 544 -17.09 50.73 9.47
C GLY A 544 -18.40 49.95 9.60
N VAL A 545 -18.37 48.68 10.01
CA VAL A 545 -19.57 47.90 10.35
C VAL A 545 -20.18 48.42 11.65
N GLU A 546 -19.36 48.64 12.67
CA GLU A 546 -19.77 49.15 13.97
C GLU A 546 -20.44 50.53 13.84
N GLY A 547 -19.85 51.45 13.07
CA GLY A 547 -20.46 52.76 12.79
C GLY A 547 -21.80 52.67 12.06
N ARG A 548 -21.99 51.70 11.15
CA ARG A 548 -23.28 51.45 10.47
C ARG A 548 -24.33 50.89 11.43
N ILE A 549 -23.94 49.99 12.33
CA ILE A 549 -24.82 49.44 13.36
C ILE A 549 -25.26 50.56 14.32
N ALA A 550 -24.31 51.37 14.81
CA ALA A 550 -24.60 52.50 15.68
C ALA A 550 -25.57 53.51 15.03
N GLY A 551 -25.32 53.89 13.77
CA GLY A 551 -26.21 54.80 13.04
C GLY A 551 -27.60 54.20 12.73
N ALA A 552 -27.70 52.87 12.54
CA ALA A 552 -28.98 52.19 12.38
C ALA A 552 -29.80 52.16 13.68
N ILE A 553 -29.13 51.94 14.82
CA ILE A 553 -29.76 51.99 16.15
C ILE A 553 -30.29 53.39 16.45
N GLU A 554 -29.51 54.45 16.17
CA GLU A 554 -29.90 55.84 16.38
C GLU A 554 -31.10 56.27 15.49
N LYS A 555 -31.09 55.86 14.21
CA LYS A 555 -32.25 56.09 13.31
C LYS A 555 -33.49 55.30 13.72
N GLY A 556 -33.30 54.12 14.31
CA GLY A 556 -34.38 53.29 14.83
C GLY A 556 -35.03 53.85 16.10
N SER A 557 -34.25 54.41 17.02
CA SER A 557 -34.75 55.01 18.27
C SER A 557 -35.49 56.32 18.02
N GLY A 558 -35.01 57.16 17.09
CA GLY A 558 -35.68 58.42 16.73
C GLY A 558 -37.09 58.24 16.14
N ARG A 559 -37.38 57.11 15.49
CA ARG A 559 -38.71 56.82 14.91
C ARG A 559 -39.75 56.36 15.94
N ARG A 560 -39.35 55.85 17.12
CA ARG A 560 -40.31 55.41 18.15
C ARG A 560 -40.87 56.58 18.96
N ASN A 561 -40.07 57.60 19.26
CA ASN A 561 -40.53 58.73 20.07
C ASN A 561 -41.45 59.72 19.32
N GLY A 562 -41.55 59.63 17.99
CA GLY A 562 -42.40 60.51 17.18
C GLY A 562 -43.86 60.04 17.00
N LYS A 563 -44.26 58.87 17.53
CA LYS A 563 -45.59 58.29 17.28
C LYS A 563 -46.54 58.25 18.49
N GLU A 564 -46.10 58.68 19.67
CA GLU A 564 -46.94 58.70 20.88
C GLU A 564 -47.57 60.06 21.22
N GLY A 565 -47.28 61.12 20.47
CA GLY A 565 -47.83 62.47 20.71
C GLY A 565 -49.15 62.81 20.01
N GLY A 566 -49.89 61.82 19.50
CA GLY A 566 -51.11 62.04 18.70
C GLY A 566 -52.33 61.35 19.28
N LYS A 567 -52.76 61.74 20.48
CA LYS A 567 -54.14 61.58 20.98
C LYS A 567 -54.49 62.73 21.91
#